data_AF-A0A0H1QX59-F1
#
_entry.id   AF-A0A0H1QX59-F1
#
_cell.length_a   1.000
_cell.length_b   1.000
_cell.length_c   1.000
_cell.angle_alpha   90.00
_cell.angle_beta   90.00
_cell.angle_gamma   90.00
#
_symmetry.space_group_name_H-M   'P 1'
#
loop_
_entity.id
_entity.type
_entity.pdbx_description
1 polymer ?
#
loop_
_entity_poly.entity_id
_entity_poly.type
_entity_poly.pdbx_seq_one_letter_code
_entity_poly.pdbx_strand_id
1 'polypeptide(L)'
;MKDMEGIGRTINDLETAAIEIEKTVIGLLRTVELIQRPDPMGVVFFAPNNHWDGLSGQAQQKQRDALQKYQRWYTVAHRYVREYVPERIDEFNRCYCGDTQGKYGVIDYIQLERPQWSRNKSRIIDDFWRVFEIQRSILLSVSDVTEIERINFRELISSEFIDREIDEAEGLCMLGHYRAAGALAGLALERQLKMLCDRYGLEYQKGDAAELLAQRLHENDCINPGQLGAIRHLAEIVKKCCHPDDIAAEEVKESIERLKELIRQSSPADPVRPPDTIA
;
A
#
# COMPACT_ATOMS: atom_id res chain seq x y z
N MET A 1 1.96 15.07 -3.21
CA MET A 1 0.96 14.53 -4.17
C MET A 1 1.59 14.12 -5.50
N LYS A 2 2.36 14.98 -6.19
CA LYS A 2 2.98 14.66 -7.49
C LYS A 2 3.98 13.50 -7.44
N ASP A 3 4.65 13.32 -6.30
CA ASP A 3 5.66 12.26 -6.14
C ASP A 3 5.04 10.86 -6.04
N MET A 4 3.86 10.70 -5.41
CA MET A 4 3.20 9.38 -5.26
C MET A 4 2.53 8.87 -6.54
N GLU A 5 1.98 9.76 -7.39
CA GLU A 5 1.60 9.36 -8.76
C GLU A 5 2.82 8.89 -9.56
N GLY A 6 4.01 9.43 -9.27
CA GLY A 6 5.28 8.98 -9.83
C GLY A 6 5.65 7.57 -9.36
N ILE A 7 5.40 7.24 -8.09
CA ILE A 7 5.64 5.90 -7.54
C ILE A 7 4.76 4.88 -8.26
N GLY A 8 3.44 5.08 -8.30
CA GLY A 8 2.53 4.12 -8.95
C GLY A 8 2.86 3.88 -10.43
N ARG A 9 3.22 4.93 -11.18
CA ARG A 9 3.71 4.78 -12.56
C ARG A 9 5.00 3.97 -12.63
N THR A 10 5.95 4.24 -11.75
CA THR A 10 7.22 3.52 -11.72
C THR A 10 7.04 2.05 -11.37
N ILE A 11 6.16 1.73 -10.41
CA ILE A 11 5.83 0.33 -10.07
C ILE A 11 5.22 -0.39 -11.27
N ASN A 12 4.31 0.25 -12.01
CA ASN A 12 3.73 -0.32 -13.24
C ASN A 12 4.77 -0.54 -14.35
N ASP A 13 5.71 0.40 -14.53
CA ASP A 13 6.80 0.26 -15.49
C ASP A 13 7.73 -0.90 -15.12
N LEU A 14 8.03 -1.05 -13.82
CA LEU A 14 8.80 -2.17 -13.30
C LEU A 14 8.06 -3.50 -13.50
N GLU A 15 6.76 -3.55 -13.28
CA GLU A 15 5.95 -4.75 -13.49
C GLU A 15 5.92 -5.15 -14.98
N THR A 16 5.77 -4.18 -15.87
CA THR A 16 5.86 -4.40 -17.32
C THR A 16 7.23 -4.97 -17.71
N ALA A 17 8.32 -4.42 -17.14
CA ALA A 17 9.66 -4.94 -17.35
C ALA A 17 9.82 -6.36 -16.79
N ALA A 18 9.22 -6.67 -15.63
CA ALA A 18 9.24 -7.99 -15.03
C ALA A 18 8.57 -9.05 -15.93
N ILE A 19 7.40 -8.74 -16.50
CA ILE A 19 6.69 -9.62 -17.43
C ILE A 19 7.57 -9.97 -18.66
N GLU A 20 8.27 -8.97 -19.22
CA GLU A 20 9.17 -9.19 -20.36
C GLU A 20 10.41 -10.01 -19.98
N ILE A 21 10.96 -9.81 -18.78
CA ILE A 21 12.04 -10.64 -18.24
C ILE A 21 11.57 -12.08 -18.09
N GLU A 22 10.42 -12.30 -17.43
CA GLU A 22 9.82 -13.62 -17.20
C GLU A 22 9.67 -14.39 -18.51
N LYS A 23 9.03 -13.76 -19.51
CA LYS A 23 8.82 -14.36 -20.83
C LYS A 23 10.13 -14.75 -21.50
N THR A 24 11.15 -13.90 -21.40
CA THR A 24 12.46 -14.16 -22.00
C THR A 24 13.17 -15.33 -21.31
N VAL A 25 13.15 -15.36 -19.98
CA VAL A 25 13.81 -16.40 -19.18
C VAL A 25 13.12 -17.74 -19.33
N ILE A 26 11.79 -17.79 -19.28
CA ILE A 26 11.02 -19.01 -19.57
C ILE A 26 11.31 -19.51 -20.98
N GLY A 27 11.43 -18.61 -21.96
CA GLY A 27 11.87 -18.95 -23.32
C GLY A 27 13.23 -19.66 -23.33
N LEU A 28 14.22 -19.11 -22.62
CA LEU A 28 15.55 -19.70 -22.50
C LEU A 28 15.51 -21.07 -21.82
N LEU A 29 14.83 -21.20 -20.67
CA LEU A 29 14.70 -22.45 -19.92
C LEU A 29 14.05 -23.57 -20.75
N ARG A 30 13.14 -23.22 -21.66
CA ARG A 30 12.54 -24.17 -22.60
C ARG A 30 13.53 -24.60 -23.68
N THR A 31 14.26 -23.66 -24.28
CA THR A 31 15.09 -23.93 -25.45
C THR A 31 16.45 -24.53 -25.13
N VAL A 32 17.10 -24.11 -24.04
CA VAL A 32 18.47 -24.52 -23.71
C VAL A 32 18.46 -25.97 -23.22
N GLU A 33 19.34 -26.81 -23.74
CA GLU A 33 19.39 -28.22 -23.37
C GLU A 33 20.01 -28.44 -21.98
N LEU A 34 19.58 -29.52 -21.32
CA LEU A 34 20.15 -29.99 -20.06
C LEU A 34 20.91 -31.29 -20.34
N ILE A 35 22.22 -31.24 -20.14
CA ILE A 35 23.16 -32.35 -20.33
C ILE A 35 23.46 -32.96 -18.97
N GLN A 36 23.31 -34.27 -18.87
CA GLN A 36 23.72 -35.00 -17.68
C GLN A 36 25.23 -35.25 -17.73
N ARG A 37 25.95 -34.84 -16.67
CA ARG A 37 27.36 -35.17 -16.47
C ARG A 37 27.44 -36.26 -15.41
N PRO A 38 27.77 -37.51 -15.76
CA PRO A 38 27.84 -38.59 -14.78
C PRO A 38 28.95 -38.33 -13.76
N ASP A 39 28.74 -38.84 -12.54
CA ASP A 39 29.76 -38.77 -11.49
C ASP A 39 31.06 -39.47 -11.93
N PRO A 40 32.23 -39.02 -11.45
CA PRO A 40 33.48 -39.73 -11.68
C PRO A 40 33.39 -41.20 -11.26
N MET A 41 33.96 -42.10 -12.08
CA MET A 41 33.92 -43.54 -11.84
C MET A 41 34.37 -43.90 -10.41
N GLY A 42 33.48 -44.55 -9.65
CA GLY A 42 33.74 -45.03 -8.29
C GLY A 42 33.36 -44.08 -7.16
N VAL A 43 32.80 -42.90 -7.45
CA VAL A 43 32.33 -41.94 -6.43
C VAL A 43 30.84 -41.65 -6.67
N VAL A 44 29.99 -41.88 -5.67
CA VAL A 44 28.59 -41.43 -5.69
C VAL A 44 28.55 -40.05 -5.05
N PHE A 45 28.25 -39.00 -5.82
CA PHE A 45 27.99 -37.68 -5.26
C PHE A 45 26.49 -37.51 -5.07
N PHE A 46 26.06 -37.15 -3.85
CA PHE A 46 24.70 -36.65 -3.60
C PHE A 46 24.61 -35.18 -4.03
N ALA A 47 24.90 -34.91 -5.31
CA ALA A 47 24.95 -33.57 -5.88
C ALA A 47 24.17 -33.53 -7.22
N PRO A 48 23.64 -32.36 -7.59
CA PRO A 48 23.00 -32.20 -8.90
C PRO A 48 24.01 -32.38 -10.03
N ASN A 49 23.63 -33.13 -11.06
CA ASN A 49 24.52 -33.56 -12.15
C ASN A 49 24.00 -33.18 -13.54
N ASN A 50 22.91 -32.39 -13.61
CA ASN A 50 22.39 -31.88 -14.88
C ASN A 50 22.86 -30.45 -15.08
N HIS A 51 23.63 -30.22 -16.13
CA HIS A 51 24.16 -28.90 -16.48
C HIS A 51 23.44 -28.36 -17.69
N TRP A 52 23.22 -27.06 -17.72
CA TRP A 52 22.78 -26.40 -18.95
C TRP A 52 23.89 -26.50 -20.00
N ASP A 53 23.50 -26.78 -21.24
CA ASP A 53 24.44 -26.77 -22.35
C ASP A 53 25.01 -25.36 -22.59
N GLY A 54 26.22 -25.31 -23.15
CA GLY A 54 26.90 -24.06 -23.45
C GLY A 54 26.05 -23.16 -24.36
N LEU A 55 25.69 -21.98 -23.88
CA LEU A 55 24.97 -21.00 -24.67
C LEU A 55 25.87 -20.47 -25.81
N SER A 56 25.35 -20.50 -27.04
CA SER A 56 26.02 -19.90 -28.20
C SER A 56 25.05 -19.06 -29.04
N GLY A 57 25.61 -18.10 -29.78
CA GLY A 57 24.87 -17.27 -30.73
C GLY A 57 23.69 -16.51 -30.10
N GLN A 58 22.50 -16.68 -30.66
CA GLN A 58 21.31 -15.92 -30.28
C GLN A 58 20.85 -16.19 -28.84
N ALA A 59 21.01 -17.42 -28.34
CA ALA A 59 20.60 -17.78 -26.98
C ALA A 59 21.46 -17.08 -25.92
N GLN A 60 22.77 -16.98 -26.18
CA GLN A 60 23.70 -16.26 -25.31
C GLN A 60 23.38 -14.76 -25.27
N GLN A 61 23.05 -14.14 -26.42
CA GLN A 61 22.65 -12.73 -26.44
C GLN A 61 21.36 -12.50 -25.64
N LYS A 62 20.33 -13.33 -25.85
CA LYS A 62 19.07 -13.26 -25.10
C LYS A 62 19.28 -13.39 -23.59
N GLN A 63 20.18 -14.29 -23.17
CA GLN A 63 20.55 -14.46 -21.77
C GLN A 63 21.24 -13.20 -21.20
N ARG A 64 22.21 -12.62 -21.91
CA ARG A 64 22.86 -11.37 -21.50
C ARG A 64 21.86 -10.22 -21.39
N ASP A 65 20.95 -10.08 -22.35
CA ASP A 65 19.93 -9.04 -22.34
C ASP A 65 18.95 -9.23 -21.16
N ALA A 66 18.51 -10.46 -20.92
CA ALA A 66 17.65 -10.80 -19.78
C ALA A 66 18.33 -10.50 -18.44
N LEU A 67 19.60 -10.88 -18.31
CA LEU A 67 20.42 -10.59 -17.13
C LEU A 67 20.57 -9.09 -16.89
N GLN A 68 20.89 -8.32 -17.93
CA GLN A 68 21.03 -6.87 -17.81
C GLN A 68 19.71 -6.21 -17.41
N LYS A 69 18.59 -6.61 -18.04
CA LYS A 69 17.25 -6.11 -17.70
C LYS A 69 16.90 -6.45 -16.26
N TYR A 70 17.12 -7.69 -15.83
CA TYR A 70 16.83 -8.12 -14.46
C TYR A 70 17.66 -7.37 -13.42
N GLN A 71 18.97 -7.18 -13.65
CA GLN A 71 19.81 -6.45 -12.70
C GLN A 71 19.38 -4.98 -12.55
N ARG A 72 19.01 -4.32 -13.65
CA ARG A 72 18.45 -2.97 -13.62
C ARG A 72 17.12 -2.92 -12.88
N TRP A 73 16.22 -3.84 -13.22
CA TRP A 73 14.92 -3.98 -12.56
C TRP A 73 15.09 -4.18 -11.04
N TYR A 74 15.92 -5.15 -10.64
CA TYR A 74 16.16 -5.48 -9.23
C TYR A 74 16.74 -4.30 -8.47
N THR A 75 17.68 -3.56 -9.06
CA THR A 75 18.29 -2.39 -8.41
C THR A 75 17.26 -1.31 -8.09
N VAL A 76 16.35 -1.04 -9.02
CA VAL A 76 15.30 -0.03 -8.82
C VAL A 76 14.22 -0.56 -7.87
N ALA A 77 13.72 -1.77 -8.10
CA ALA A 77 12.71 -2.43 -7.26
C ALA A 77 13.17 -2.54 -5.80
N HIS A 78 14.43 -2.94 -5.57
CA HIS A 78 15.03 -3.01 -4.24
C HIS A 78 14.95 -1.66 -3.51
N ARG A 79 15.16 -0.53 -4.18
CA ARG A 79 15.10 0.79 -3.53
C ARG A 79 13.69 1.06 -3.01
N TYR A 80 12.68 0.84 -3.84
CA TYR A 80 11.28 0.99 -3.45
C TYR A 80 10.89 0.04 -2.31
N VAL A 81 11.26 -1.24 -2.40
CA VAL A 81 10.95 -2.21 -1.33
C VAL A 81 11.65 -1.82 -0.02
N ARG A 82 12.91 -1.34 -0.07
CA ARG A 82 13.61 -0.89 1.14
C ARG A 82 12.95 0.33 1.77
N GLU A 83 12.44 1.24 0.96
CA GLU A 83 11.86 2.51 1.42
C GLU A 83 10.46 2.31 2.00
N TYR A 84 9.61 1.53 1.31
CA TYR A 84 8.18 1.44 1.64
C TYR A 84 7.76 0.11 2.28
N VAL A 85 8.54 -0.97 2.12
CA VAL A 85 8.20 -2.30 2.67
C VAL A 85 9.44 -2.93 3.33
N PRO A 86 10.11 -2.23 4.27
CA PRO A 86 11.40 -2.65 4.83
C PRO A 86 11.33 -4.01 5.52
N GLU A 87 10.18 -4.38 6.09
CA GLU A 87 9.96 -5.66 6.77
C GLU A 87 10.01 -6.87 5.81
N ARG A 88 9.85 -6.66 4.50
CA ARG A 88 9.94 -7.71 3.46
C ARG A 88 11.27 -7.70 2.70
N ILE A 89 12.21 -6.80 3.03
CA ILE A 89 13.45 -6.63 2.24
C ILE A 89 14.32 -7.89 2.21
N ASP A 90 14.41 -8.60 3.34
CA ASP A 90 15.21 -9.82 3.44
C ASP A 90 14.64 -10.94 2.58
N GLU A 91 13.31 -11.04 2.50
CA GLU A 91 12.65 -11.99 1.62
C GLU A 91 12.89 -11.64 0.15
N PHE A 92 12.77 -10.36 -0.20
CA PHE A 92 13.07 -9.86 -1.54
C PHE A 92 14.50 -10.17 -1.99
N ASN A 93 15.47 -10.07 -1.06
CA ASN A 93 16.88 -10.39 -1.29
C ASN A 93 17.12 -11.89 -1.40
N ARG A 94 16.47 -12.72 -0.59
CA ARG A 94 16.51 -14.18 -0.72
C ARG A 94 15.97 -14.64 -2.08
N CYS A 95 14.94 -13.98 -2.62
CA CYS A 95 14.47 -14.28 -3.97
C CYS A 95 15.52 -13.97 -5.05
N TYR A 96 16.39 -12.96 -4.85
CA TYR A 96 17.43 -12.62 -5.81
C TYR A 96 18.53 -13.67 -5.91
N CYS A 97 19.21 -13.99 -4.81
CA CYS A 97 20.41 -14.85 -4.79
C CYS A 97 20.22 -16.24 -4.18
N GLY A 98 19.01 -16.58 -3.72
CA GLY A 98 18.74 -17.83 -3.02
C GLY A 98 19.01 -17.72 -1.52
N ASP A 99 19.03 -18.88 -0.85
CA ASP A 99 19.29 -18.97 0.59
C ASP A 99 20.50 -19.86 0.93
N THR A 100 20.89 -19.84 2.20
CA THR A 100 21.98 -20.69 2.73
C THR A 100 21.63 -22.18 2.72
N GLN A 101 20.38 -22.54 2.45
CA GLN A 101 19.90 -23.93 2.34
C GLN A 101 20.03 -24.45 0.89
N GLY A 102 20.60 -23.67 -0.02
CA GLY A 102 20.85 -24.07 -1.40
C GLY A 102 19.64 -23.92 -2.31
N LYS A 103 18.62 -23.13 -1.91
CA LYS A 103 17.55 -22.74 -2.84
C LYS A 103 18.11 -21.79 -3.89
N TYR A 104 17.46 -21.85 -5.05
CA TYR A 104 17.80 -21.03 -6.21
C TYR A 104 17.13 -19.67 -6.08
N GLY A 105 17.89 -18.62 -6.32
CA GLY A 105 17.35 -17.28 -6.59
C GLY A 105 16.99 -17.12 -8.07
N VAL A 106 16.28 -16.04 -8.39
CA VAL A 106 15.97 -15.66 -9.77
C VAL A 106 17.25 -15.56 -10.60
N ILE A 107 18.34 -15.03 -10.02
CA ILE A 107 19.61 -14.85 -10.75
C ILE A 107 20.19 -16.18 -11.25
N ASP A 108 20.06 -17.25 -10.47
CA ASP A 108 20.60 -18.56 -10.81
C ASP A 108 19.93 -19.13 -12.06
N TYR A 109 18.61 -18.90 -12.20
CA TYR A 109 17.84 -19.34 -13.37
C TYR A 109 18.12 -18.51 -14.63
N ILE A 110 18.55 -17.25 -14.48
CA ILE A 110 18.95 -16.41 -15.62
C ILE A 110 20.36 -16.75 -16.08
N GLN A 111 21.28 -16.99 -15.13
CA GLN A 111 22.66 -17.31 -15.43
C GLN A 111 22.82 -18.70 -16.05
N LEU A 112 21.96 -19.67 -15.69
CA LEU A 112 22.05 -21.05 -16.16
C LEU A 112 23.39 -21.71 -15.81
N GLU A 113 24.07 -21.24 -14.75
CA GLU A 113 25.38 -21.74 -14.32
C GLU A 113 25.26 -22.83 -13.26
N ARG A 114 24.19 -22.79 -12.44
CA ARG A 114 23.98 -23.76 -11.36
C ARG A 114 23.39 -25.09 -11.88
N PRO A 115 23.95 -26.25 -11.47
CA PRO A 115 23.51 -27.58 -11.89
C PRO A 115 22.16 -27.99 -11.28
N GLN A 116 21.28 -28.57 -12.09
CA GLN A 116 19.92 -28.94 -11.72
C GLN A 116 19.83 -30.39 -11.21
N TRP A 117 18.96 -30.61 -10.22
CA TRP A 117 18.65 -31.95 -9.68
C TRP A 117 17.80 -32.79 -10.64
N SER A 118 17.06 -32.14 -11.52
CA SER A 118 16.13 -32.78 -12.44
C SER A 118 16.32 -32.24 -13.85
N ARG A 119 16.03 -33.07 -14.85
CA ARG A 119 15.90 -32.64 -16.26
C ARG A 119 14.48 -32.18 -16.61
N ASN A 120 13.55 -32.24 -15.65
CA ASN A 120 12.18 -31.79 -15.84
C ASN A 120 12.14 -30.26 -15.93
N LYS A 121 12.20 -29.75 -17.18
CA LYS A 121 12.14 -28.32 -17.47
C LYS A 121 10.86 -27.65 -16.98
N SER A 122 9.72 -28.33 -16.97
CA SER A 122 8.48 -27.76 -16.44
C SER A 122 8.64 -27.40 -14.97
N ARG A 123 9.18 -28.32 -14.16
CA ARG A 123 9.43 -28.08 -12.74
C ARG A 123 10.40 -26.93 -12.50
N ILE A 124 11.49 -26.87 -13.28
CA ILE A 124 12.48 -25.78 -13.17
C ILE A 124 11.83 -24.42 -13.50
N ILE A 125 10.99 -24.38 -14.54
CA ILE A 125 10.24 -23.17 -14.92
C ILE A 125 9.27 -22.77 -13.81
N ASP A 126 8.55 -23.73 -13.22
CA ASP A 126 7.63 -23.46 -12.11
C ASP A 126 8.37 -22.93 -10.86
N ASP A 127 9.57 -23.47 -10.58
CA ASP A 127 10.40 -23.02 -9.47
C ASP A 127 10.94 -21.59 -9.71
N PHE A 128 11.40 -21.28 -10.92
CA PHE A 128 11.77 -19.91 -11.33
C PHE A 128 10.58 -18.95 -11.19
N TRP A 129 9.44 -19.31 -11.78
CA TRP A 129 8.23 -18.49 -11.79
C TRP A 129 7.81 -18.17 -10.36
N ARG A 130 7.77 -19.17 -9.47
CA ARG A 130 7.39 -18.97 -8.06
C ARG A 130 8.29 -17.99 -7.33
N VAL A 131 9.61 -18.12 -7.47
CA VAL A 131 10.57 -17.24 -6.78
C VAL A 131 10.46 -15.81 -7.32
N PHE A 132 10.29 -15.65 -8.62
CA PHE A 132 10.15 -14.31 -9.23
C PHE A 132 8.79 -13.68 -8.92
N GLU A 133 7.72 -14.48 -8.87
CA GLU A 133 6.38 -14.02 -8.51
C GLU A 133 6.29 -13.51 -7.08
N ILE A 134 6.98 -14.15 -6.13
CA ILE A 134 7.12 -13.62 -4.77
C ILE A 134 7.80 -12.25 -4.79
N GLN A 135 8.90 -12.12 -5.55
CA GLN A 135 9.64 -10.86 -5.66
C GLN A 135 8.79 -9.74 -6.28
N ARG A 136 7.99 -10.05 -7.30
CA ARG A 136 7.04 -9.12 -7.94
C ARG A 136 5.90 -8.75 -7.00
N SER A 137 5.33 -9.72 -6.29
CA SER A 137 4.25 -9.48 -5.33
C SER A 137 4.66 -8.52 -4.22
N ILE A 138 5.88 -8.65 -3.69
CA ILE A 138 6.45 -7.71 -2.70
C ILE A 138 6.63 -6.32 -3.30
N LEU A 139 7.02 -6.21 -4.57
CA LEU A 139 7.12 -4.91 -5.25
C LEU A 139 5.74 -4.28 -5.45
N LEU A 140 4.74 -5.05 -5.87
CA LEU A 140 3.40 -4.56 -6.12
C LEU A 140 2.72 -4.04 -4.85
N SER A 141 2.99 -4.65 -3.69
CA SER A 141 2.46 -4.18 -2.40
C SER A 141 2.97 -2.80 -1.99
N VAL A 142 4.05 -2.29 -2.60
CA VAL A 142 4.50 -0.89 -2.39
C VAL A 142 3.38 0.09 -2.68
N SER A 143 2.60 -0.13 -3.75
CA SER A 143 1.49 0.74 -4.11
C SER A 143 0.43 0.79 -3.00
N ASP A 144 0.06 -0.36 -2.46
CA ASP A 144 -0.94 -0.47 -1.40
C ASP A 144 -0.45 0.20 -0.11
N VAL A 145 0.81 -0.03 0.27
CA VAL A 145 1.40 0.59 1.47
C VAL A 145 1.45 2.10 1.34
N THR A 146 1.89 2.63 0.20
CA THR A 146 1.93 4.09 -0.02
C THR A 146 0.54 4.74 0.02
N GLU A 147 -0.49 4.01 -0.43
CA GLU A 147 -1.87 4.50 -0.35
C GLU A 147 -2.38 4.53 1.09
N ILE A 148 -2.09 3.49 1.87
CA ILE A 148 -2.41 3.45 3.31
C ILE A 148 -1.70 4.59 4.05
N GLU A 149 -0.42 4.80 3.81
CA GLU A 149 0.35 5.90 4.41
C GLU A 149 -0.22 7.27 4.05
N ARG A 150 -0.65 7.44 2.79
CA ARG A 150 -1.32 8.68 2.32
C ARG A 150 -2.61 8.94 3.09
N ILE A 151 -3.45 7.92 3.25
CA ILE A 151 -4.70 8.04 3.99
C ILE A 151 -4.39 8.42 5.43
N ASN A 152 -3.50 7.69 6.11
CA ASN A 152 -3.11 7.96 7.49
C ASN A 152 -2.57 9.38 7.69
N PHE A 153 -1.73 9.86 6.78
CA PHE A 153 -1.19 11.21 6.84
C PHE A 153 -2.27 12.29 6.67
N ARG A 154 -3.21 12.08 5.75
CA ARG A 154 -4.36 12.99 5.57
C ARG A 154 -5.28 12.98 6.78
N GLU A 155 -5.50 11.83 7.40
CA GLU A 155 -6.27 11.70 8.64
C GLU A 155 -5.61 12.47 9.77
N LEU A 156 -4.30 12.31 9.97
CA LEU A 156 -3.53 13.02 10.97
C LEU A 156 -3.67 14.54 10.83
N ILE A 157 -3.40 15.07 9.63
CA ILE A 157 -3.56 16.50 9.35
C ILE A 157 -5.00 16.96 9.58
N SER A 158 -5.99 16.19 9.10
CA SER A 158 -7.39 16.56 9.21
C SER A 158 -7.83 16.60 10.67
N SER A 159 -7.36 15.67 11.50
CA SER A 159 -7.62 15.66 12.95
C SER A 159 -7.11 16.92 13.61
N GLU A 160 -5.87 17.33 13.33
CA GLU A 160 -5.31 18.57 13.90
C GLU A 160 -6.13 19.81 13.54
N PHE A 161 -6.65 19.88 12.31
CA PHE A 161 -7.49 21.01 11.90
C PHE A 161 -8.89 20.95 12.53
N ILE A 162 -9.47 19.75 12.67
CA ILE A 162 -10.77 19.55 13.32
C ILE A 162 -10.69 19.99 14.78
N ASP A 163 -9.65 19.57 15.50
CA ASP A 163 -9.44 19.93 16.91
C ASP A 163 -9.34 21.46 17.06
N ARG A 164 -8.57 22.13 16.19
CA ARG A 164 -8.48 23.60 16.18
C ARG A 164 -9.80 24.28 15.88
N GLU A 165 -10.56 23.81 14.89
CA GLU A 165 -11.85 24.41 14.54
C GLU A 165 -12.88 24.28 15.67
N ILE A 166 -12.82 23.18 16.43
CA ILE A 166 -13.67 22.96 17.60
C ILE A 166 -13.26 23.89 18.75
N ASP A 167 -11.97 24.00 19.05
CA ASP A 167 -11.46 24.90 20.10
C ASP A 167 -11.82 26.37 19.77
N GLU A 168 -11.72 26.78 18.50
CA GLU A 168 -12.14 28.10 18.04
C GLU A 168 -13.66 28.31 18.14
N ALA A 169 -14.45 27.29 17.77
CA ALA A 169 -15.90 27.32 17.91
C ALA A 169 -16.31 27.54 19.38
N GLU A 170 -15.65 26.87 20.32
CA GLU A 170 -15.88 27.07 21.76
C GLU A 170 -15.53 28.49 22.21
N GLY A 171 -14.38 29.00 21.79
CA GLY A 171 -13.97 30.37 22.09
C GLY A 171 -15.01 31.40 21.62
N LEU A 172 -15.51 31.24 20.40
CA LEU A 172 -16.57 32.09 19.85
C LEU A 172 -17.89 31.94 20.61
N CYS A 173 -18.25 30.71 21.01
CA CYS A 173 -19.45 30.45 21.79
C CYS A 173 -19.38 31.14 23.16
N MET A 174 -18.21 31.11 23.82
CA MET A 174 -17.98 31.80 25.10
C MET A 174 -18.07 33.33 24.98
N LEU A 175 -17.68 33.88 23.82
CA LEU A 175 -17.79 35.31 23.52
C LEU A 175 -19.19 35.75 23.08
N GLY A 176 -20.15 34.82 23.00
CA GLY A 176 -21.52 35.11 22.58
C GLY A 176 -21.73 35.15 21.06
N HIS A 177 -20.73 34.74 20.26
CA HIS A 177 -20.80 34.68 18.81
C HIS A 177 -21.36 33.34 18.31
N TYR A 178 -22.57 32.98 18.74
CA TYR A 178 -23.16 31.64 18.55
C TYR A 178 -23.27 31.19 17.09
N ARG A 179 -23.66 32.09 16.16
CA ARG A 179 -23.76 31.74 14.73
C ARG A 179 -22.40 31.40 14.13
N ALA A 180 -21.37 32.16 14.49
CA ALA A 180 -20.00 31.91 14.02
C ALA A 180 -19.45 30.61 14.61
N ALA A 181 -19.70 30.36 15.90
CA ALA A 181 -19.36 29.12 16.57
C ALA A 181 -19.99 27.90 15.89
N GLY A 182 -21.30 27.93 15.63
CA GLY A 182 -22.01 26.84 14.96
C GLY A 182 -21.55 26.61 13.51
N ALA A 183 -21.21 27.68 12.78
CA ALA A 183 -20.65 27.56 11.43
C ALA A 183 -19.28 26.85 11.43
N LEU A 184 -18.40 27.19 12.38
CA LEU A 184 -17.10 26.53 12.57
C LEU A 184 -17.25 25.07 12.99
N ALA A 185 -18.16 24.77 13.92
CA ALA A 185 -18.47 23.40 14.32
C ALA A 185 -19.00 22.56 13.15
N GLY A 186 -19.80 23.17 12.25
CA GLY A 186 -20.26 22.54 11.02
C GLY A 186 -19.14 22.20 10.06
N LEU A 187 -18.15 23.08 9.90
CA LEU A 187 -16.98 22.82 9.08
C LEU A 187 -16.14 21.66 9.63
N ALA A 188 -15.95 21.63 10.96
CA ALA A 188 -15.26 20.54 11.64
C ALA A 188 -15.99 19.20 11.46
N LEU A 189 -17.33 19.19 11.58
CA LEU A 189 -18.16 18.01 11.32
C LEU A 189 -18.02 17.53 9.87
N GLU A 190 -18.11 18.42 8.89
CA GLU A 190 -17.93 18.05 7.48
C GLU A 190 -16.55 17.45 7.23
N ARG A 191 -15.49 18.05 7.81
CA ARG A 191 -14.13 17.53 7.64
C ARG A 191 -14.00 16.15 8.28
N GLN A 192 -14.61 15.91 9.45
CA GLN A 192 -14.62 14.60 10.08
C GLN A 192 -15.32 13.55 9.20
N LEU A 193 -16.47 13.88 8.61
CA LEU A 193 -17.20 12.95 7.75
C LEU A 193 -16.45 12.65 6.45
N LYS A 194 -15.82 13.67 5.85
CA LYS A 194 -14.96 13.50 4.67
C LYS A 194 -13.75 12.61 5.00
N MET A 195 -13.12 12.82 6.16
CA MET A 195 -12.05 11.96 6.66
C MET A 195 -12.50 10.50 6.85
N LEU A 196 -13.71 10.27 7.38
CA LEU A 196 -14.26 8.92 7.49
C LEU A 196 -14.54 8.30 6.12
N CYS A 197 -15.12 9.04 5.17
CA CYS A 197 -15.30 8.54 3.80
C CYS A 197 -13.97 8.12 3.17
N ASP A 198 -12.95 8.95 3.35
CA ASP A 198 -11.58 8.70 2.92
C ASP A 198 -10.99 7.40 3.51
N ARG A 199 -11.21 7.15 4.80
CA ARG A 199 -10.78 5.92 5.49
C ARG A 199 -11.41 4.66 4.90
N TYR A 200 -12.70 4.72 4.62
CA TYR A 200 -13.47 3.58 4.12
C TYR A 200 -13.45 3.48 2.58
N GLY A 201 -12.69 4.33 1.89
CA GLY A 201 -12.60 4.33 0.43
C GLY A 201 -13.90 4.73 -0.28
N LEU A 202 -14.75 5.55 0.37
CA LEU A 202 -16.02 6.00 -0.19
C LEU A 202 -15.85 7.30 -0.97
N GLU A 203 -16.36 7.34 -2.19
CA GLU A 203 -16.34 8.55 -3.02
C GLU A 203 -17.31 9.62 -2.50
N TYR A 204 -16.90 10.88 -2.60
CA TYR A 204 -17.72 12.05 -2.29
C TYR A 204 -17.31 13.28 -3.10
N GLN A 205 -18.22 14.23 -3.26
CA GLN A 205 -17.91 15.51 -3.89
C GLN A 205 -17.51 16.55 -2.85
N LYS A 206 -16.67 17.51 -3.24
CA LYS A 206 -16.20 18.58 -2.34
C LYS A 206 -17.35 19.38 -1.69
N GLY A 207 -18.47 19.52 -2.39
CA GLY A 207 -19.68 20.21 -1.93
C GLY A 207 -20.75 19.33 -1.31
N ASP A 208 -20.47 18.04 -1.08
CA ASP A 208 -21.42 17.16 -0.39
C ASP A 208 -21.63 17.65 1.06
N ALA A 209 -22.90 17.85 1.44
CA ALA A 209 -23.30 18.27 2.78
C ALA A 209 -23.13 17.16 3.81
N ALA A 210 -23.03 17.52 5.09
CA ALA A 210 -22.83 16.59 6.20
C ALA A 210 -23.88 15.47 6.24
N GLU A 211 -25.16 15.74 5.97
CA GLU A 211 -26.22 14.73 5.99
C GLU A 211 -26.04 13.70 4.87
N LEU A 212 -25.61 14.13 3.68
CA LEU A 212 -25.36 13.24 2.55
C LEU A 212 -24.16 12.33 2.81
N LEU A 213 -23.08 12.90 3.37
CA LEU A 213 -21.90 12.14 3.77
C LEU A 213 -22.25 11.11 4.85
N ALA A 214 -23.02 11.51 5.87
CA ALA A 214 -23.45 10.63 6.95
C ALA A 214 -24.36 9.51 6.44
N GLN A 215 -25.29 9.82 5.53
CA GLN A 215 -26.15 8.81 4.91
C GLN A 215 -25.32 7.77 4.16
N ARG A 216 -24.35 8.23 3.34
CA ARG A 216 -23.45 7.35 2.61
C ARG A 216 -22.61 6.45 3.53
N LEU A 217 -22.08 7.01 4.62
CA LEU A 217 -21.35 6.24 5.64
C LEU A 217 -22.26 5.19 6.30
N HIS A 218 -23.51 5.52 6.56
CA HIS A 218 -24.45 4.59 7.17
C HIS A 218 -24.86 3.46 6.21
N GLU A 219 -25.13 3.77 4.95
CA GLU A 219 -25.49 2.79 3.91
C GLU A 219 -24.38 1.77 3.64
N ASN A 220 -23.13 2.10 3.99
CA ASN A 220 -21.97 1.22 3.88
C ASN A 220 -21.53 0.64 5.25
N ASP A 221 -22.42 0.62 6.24
CA ASP A 221 -22.20 0.07 7.59
C ASP A 221 -20.98 0.68 8.34
N CYS A 222 -20.53 1.87 7.95
CA CYS A 222 -19.38 2.55 8.57
C CYS A 222 -19.76 3.30 9.85
N ILE A 223 -21.04 3.70 9.97
CA ILE A 223 -21.60 4.32 11.18
C ILE A 223 -22.93 3.66 11.56
N ASN A 224 -23.20 3.61 12.86
CA ASN A 224 -24.44 3.06 13.38
C ASN A 224 -25.62 4.06 13.30
N PRO A 225 -26.88 3.60 13.43
CA PRO A 225 -28.05 4.49 13.40
C PRO A 225 -28.04 5.61 14.45
N GLY A 226 -27.40 5.38 15.61
CA GLY A 226 -27.27 6.38 16.66
C GLY A 226 -26.32 7.52 16.28
N GLN A 227 -25.17 7.18 15.67
CA GLN A 227 -24.23 8.15 15.10
C GLN A 227 -24.87 8.94 13.96
N LEU A 228 -25.61 8.27 13.07
CA LEU A 228 -26.36 8.95 12.00
C LEU A 228 -27.35 9.98 12.57
N GLY A 229 -28.12 9.59 13.59
CA GLY A 229 -29.05 10.50 14.26
C GLY A 229 -28.36 11.69 14.91
N ALA A 230 -27.21 11.46 15.58
CA ALA A 230 -26.41 12.52 16.17
C ALA A 230 -25.87 13.49 15.11
N ILE A 231 -25.32 12.99 14.01
CA ILE A 231 -24.76 13.81 12.92
C ILE A 231 -25.86 14.66 12.27
N ARG A 232 -27.03 14.08 11.98
CA ARG A 232 -28.16 14.83 11.42
C ARG A 232 -28.63 15.94 12.36
N HIS A 233 -28.68 15.66 13.65
CA HIS A 233 -29.04 16.67 14.64
C HIS A 233 -28.03 17.83 14.65
N LEU A 234 -26.73 17.53 14.61
CA LEU A 234 -25.68 18.55 14.49
C LEU A 234 -25.81 19.37 13.20
N ALA A 235 -26.05 18.71 12.07
CA ALA A 235 -26.18 19.36 10.78
C ALA A 235 -27.39 20.32 10.71
N GLU A 236 -28.51 19.96 11.34
CA GLU A 236 -29.66 20.86 11.48
C GLU A 236 -29.33 22.11 12.32
N ILE A 237 -28.57 21.97 13.41
CA ILE A 237 -28.13 23.11 14.23
C ILE A 237 -27.19 24.03 13.43
N VAL A 238 -26.25 23.45 12.68
CA VAL A 238 -25.34 24.20 11.78
C VAL A 238 -26.14 24.96 10.74
N LYS A 239 -27.15 24.31 10.14
CA LYS A 239 -28.03 24.94 9.15
C LYS A 239 -28.78 26.13 9.73
N LYS A 240 -29.32 26.02 10.96
CA LYS A 240 -29.91 27.17 11.65
C LYS A 240 -28.87 28.30 11.80
N CYS A 241 -27.62 27.98 12.16
CA CYS A 241 -26.55 28.97 12.38
C CYS A 241 -26.19 29.76 11.11
N CYS A 242 -26.33 29.14 9.95
CA CYS A 242 -26.06 29.74 8.63
C CYS A 242 -27.25 30.53 8.05
N HIS A 243 -28.42 30.48 8.68
CA HIS A 243 -29.65 31.12 8.22
C HIS A 243 -30.18 32.13 9.24
N PRO A 244 -31.09 33.04 8.83
CA PRO A 244 -31.68 34.05 9.72
C PRO A 244 -32.70 33.48 10.72
N ASP A 245 -32.59 32.20 11.08
CA ASP A 245 -33.46 31.53 12.03
C ASP A 245 -33.05 31.88 13.48
N ASP A 246 -34.01 31.74 14.40
CA ASP A 246 -33.77 31.89 15.84
C ASP A 246 -33.00 30.69 16.39
N ILE A 247 -31.95 30.97 17.15
CA ILE A 247 -31.07 29.96 17.74
C ILE A 247 -30.86 30.27 19.22
N ALA A 248 -31.18 29.28 20.06
CA ALA A 248 -30.82 29.32 21.46
C ALA A 248 -29.31 29.07 21.63
N ALA A 249 -28.66 29.89 22.46
CA ALA A 249 -27.25 29.74 22.82
C ALA A 249 -26.91 28.34 23.33
N GLU A 250 -27.83 27.74 24.10
CA GLU A 250 -27.66 26.41 24.68
C GLU A 250 -27.62 25.31 23.60
N GLU A 251 -28.43 25.43 22.53
CA GLU A 251 -28.41 24.46 21.42
C GLU A 251 -27.04 24.42 20.72
N VAL A 252 -26.42 25.59 20.51
CA VAL A 252 -25.09 25.66 19.88
C VAL A 252 -24.03 25.06 20.79
N LYS A 253 -24.07 25.38 22.09
CA LYS A 253 -23.12 24.84 23.06
C LYS A 253 -23.23 23.32 23.16
N GLU A 254 -24.43 22.78 23.26
CA GLU A 254 -24.67 21.32 23.27
C GLU A 254 -24.17 20.67 21.98
N SER A 255 -24.36 21.31 20.83
CA SER A 255 -23.89 20.80 19.54
C SER A 255 -22.36 20.65 19.48
N ILE A 256 -21.62 21.62 20.03
CA ILE A 256 -20.14 21.58 20.05
C ILE A 256 -19.65 20.46 20.97
N GLU A 257 -20.24 20.31 22.16
CA GLU A 257 -19.91 19.22 23.08
C GLU A 257 -20.22 17.85 22.48
N ARG A 258 -21.35 17.73 21.78
CA ARG A 258 -21.75 16.49 21.13
C ARG A 258 -20.86 16.14 19.94
N LEU A 259 -20.38 17.14 19.20
CA LEU A 259 -19.39 16.95 18.14
C LEU A 259 -18.05 16.43 18.72
N LYS A 260 -17.57 17.01 19.83
CA LYS A 260 -16.37 16.53 20.53
C LYS A 260 -16.48 15.06 20.92
N GLU A 261 -17.62 14.68 21.49
CA GLU A 261 -17.84 13.29 21.90
C GLU A 261 -17.90 12.35 20.69
N LEU A 262 -18.51 12.77 19.57
CA LEU A 262 -18.52 12.00 18.34
C LEU A 262 -17.11 11.78 17.77
N ILE A 263 -16.26 12.80 17.80
CA ILE A 263 -14.87 12.71 17.32
C ILE A 263 -14.05 11.80 18.23
N ARG A 264 -14.21 11.92 19.55
CA ARG A 264 -13.57 11.02 20.51
C ARG A 264 -13.95 9.55 20.27
N GLN A 265 -15.21 9.27 19.94
CA GLN A 265 -15.70 7.92 19.66
C GLN A 265 -15.25 7.36 18.29
N SER A 266 -14.87 8.24 17.35
CA SER A 266 -14.47 7.85 16.00
C SER A 266 -12.95 7.88 15.76
N SER A 267 -12.18 8.41 16.72
CA SER A 267 -10.73 8.34 16.69
C SER A 267 -10.25 6.90 16.94
N PRO A 268 -9.40 6.33 16.06
CA PRO A 268 -8.77 5.04 16.35
C PRO A 268 -7.86 5.19 17.58
N ALA A 269 -7.81 4.16 18.43
CA ALA A 269 -6.75 4.07 19.43
C ALA A 269 -5.38 4.26 18.75
N ASP A 270 -4.48 5.00 19.41
CA ASP A 270 -3.20 5.49 18.89
C ASP A 270 -2.55 4.60 17.81
N PRO A 271 -1.98 5.17 16.74
CA PRO A 271 -1.17 4.39 15.82
C PRO A 271 -0.06 3.70 16.61
N VAL A 272 -0.02 2.36 16.54
CA VAL A 272 1.08 1.57 17.09
C VAL A 272 2.35 2.08 16.42
N ARG A 273 3.10 2.95 17.12
CA ARG A 273 4.44 3.33 16.69
C ARG A 273 5.23 2.03 16.54
N PRO A 274 5.83 1.74 15.37
CA PRO A 274 6.83 0.70 15.32
C PRO A 274 7.93 1.08 16.33
N PRO A 275 8.42 0.14 17.14
CA PRO A 275 9.43 0.45 18.15
C PRO A 275 10.63 1.10 17.46
N ASP A 276 11.01 2.28 17.96
CA ASP A 276 12.21 2.99 17.56
C ASP A 276 13.36 1.98 17.48
N THR A 277 13.82 1.69 16.27
CA THR A 277 14.99 0.83 16.08
C THR A 277 16.20 1.68 16.46
N ILE A 278 16.59 1.56 17.72
CA ILE A 278 17.80 2.15 18.29
C ILE A 278 19.02 1.58 17.55
N ALA A 279 19.77 2.50 16.94
CA ALA A 279 21.21 2.51 16.60
C ALA A 279 21.89 1.21 16.11
#